data_AF-A0A355VW83-F1
#
_entry.id   AF-A0A355VW83-F1
#
_cell.length_a   1.000
_cell.length_b   1.000
_cell.length_c   1.000
_cell.angle_alpha   90.00
_cell.angle_beta   90.00
_cell.angle_gamma   90.00
#
_symmetry.space_group_name_H-M   'P 1'
#
loop_
_entity.id
_entity.type
_entity.pdbx_description
1 polymer ?
#
loop_
_entity_poly.entity_id
_entity_poly.type
_entity_poly.pdbx_seq_one_letter_code
_entity_poly.pdbx_strand_id
1 'polypeptide(L)' 'MVTLTYKNQKIPLQDGQSVLDAILEGGLSVPHACKQGVCQSCLLKATEGEIPPAAQIG' A
#
# COMPACT_ATOMS: atom_id res chain seq x y z
N MET A 1 -8.07 12.47 4.33
CA MET A 1 -6.90 12.61 3.44
C MET A 1 -5.68 12.06 4.16
N VAL A 2 -5.30 10.82 3.85
CA VAL A 2 -4.16 10.12 4.45
C VAL A 2 -2.94 10.29 3.55
N THR A 3 -1.74 10.40 4.12
CA THR A 3 -0.50 10.43 3.35
C THR A 3 0.34 9.22 3.70
N LEU A 4 0.67 8.41 2.69
CA LEU A 4 1.60 7.29 2.81
C LEU A 4 3.03 7.78 2.56
N THR A 5 4.00 7.20 3.26
CA THR A 5 5.42 7.36 2.90
C THR A 5 5.99 6.01 2.47
N TYR A 6 6.54 5.95 1.25
CA TYR A 6 7.18 4.75 0.70
C TYR A 6 8.47 5.13 -0.03
N LYS A 7 9.60 4.48 0.30
CA LYS A 7 10.93 4.78 -0.26
C LYS A 7 11.27 6.29 -0.23
N ASN A 8 11.00 6.94 0.90
CA ASN A 8 11.17 8.39 1.12
C ASN A 8 10.31 9.31 0.23
N GLN A 9 9.32 8.77 -0.49
CA GLN A 9 8.34 9.56 -1.23
C GLN A 9 7.01 9.61 -0.48
N LYS A 10 6.41 10.79 -0.44
CA LYS A 10 5.08 11.01 0.14
C LYS A 10 4.04 10.88 -0.96
N ILE A 11 3.07 10.02 -0.74
CA ILE A 11 2.03 9.67 -1.71
C ILE A 11 0.68 9.97 -1.06
N PRO A 12 -0.15 10.85 -1.64
CA PRO A 12 -1.49 11.08 -1.14
C PRO A 12 -2.35 9.84 -1.39
N LEU A 13 -3.08 9.39 -0.37
CA LEU A 13 -4.09 8.35 -0.52
C LEU A 13 -5.48 8.99 -0.66
N GLN A 14 -6.22 8.54 -1.66
CA GLN A 14 -7.63 8.86 -1.82
C GLN A 14 -8.49 7.89 -1.01
N ASP A 15 -9.67 8.34 -0.59
CA ASP A 15 -10.60 7.49 0.15
C ASP A 15 -11.05 6.32 -0.75
N GLY A 16 -10.95 5.10 -0.22
CA GLY A 16 -11.24 3.87 -0.97
C GLY A 16 -10.12 3.37 -1.88
N GLN A 17 -9.01 4.10 -2.03
CA GLN A 17 -7.86 3.66 -2.79
C GLN A 17 -6.99 2.68 -1.99
N SER A 18 -6.50 1.62 -2.65
CA SER A 18 -5.55 0.70 -2.03
C SER A 18 -4.14 1.32 -1.94
N VAL A 19 -3.38 0.95 -0.91
CA VAL A 19 -1.96 1.35 -0.78
C VAL A 19 -1.15 0.91 -1.99
N LEU A 20 -1.42 -0.28 -2.53
CA LEU A 20 -0.77 -0.80 -3.72
C LEU A 20 -0.98 0.12 -4.92
N ASP A 21 -2.24 0.50 -5.21
CA ASP A 21 -2.54 1.33 -6.36
C ASP A 21 -1.95 2.73 -6.20
N ALA A 22 -1.99 3.33 -5.01
CA ALA A 22 -1.34 4.61 -4.74
C ALA A 22 0.17 4.58 -5.02
N ILE A 23 0.87 3.50 -4.62
CA ILE A 23 2.31 3.33 -4.91
C ILE A 23 2.55 3.24 -6.41
N LEU A 24 1.76 2.45 -7.14
CA LEU A 24 1.92 2.24 -8.58
C LEU A 24 1.60 3.51 -9.39
N GLU A 25 0.54 4.24 -9.03
CA GLU A 25 0.18 5.52 -9.64
C GLU A 25 1.23 6.60 -9.35
N GLY A 26 1.87 6.55 -8.18
CA GLY A 26 3.03 7.38 -7.86
C GLY A 26 4.30 7.05 -8.65
N GLY A 27 4.26 6.09 -9.58
CA GLY A 27 5.39 5.68 -10.41
C GLY A 27 6.43 4.84 -9.68
N LEU A 28 6.11 4.36 -8.47
CA LEU A 28 7.01 3.54 -7.66
C LEU A 28 6.78 2.06 -7.93
N SER A 29 7.87 1.30 -7.92
CA SER A 29 7.81 -0.15 -8.09
C SER A 29 7.69 -0.88 -6.75
N VAL A 30 6.68 -1.76 -6.69
CA VAL A 30 6.44 -2.78 -5.68
C VAL A 30 6.09 -4.09 -6.40
N PRO A 31 6.60 -5.26 -5.97
CA PRO A 31 6.21 -6.53 -6.57
C PRO A 31 4.70 -6.73 -6.43
N HIS A 32 4.03 -7.11 -7.52
CA HIS A 32 2.59 -7.33 -7.52
C HIS A 32 2.20 -8.29 -8.65
N ALA A 33 1.06 -8.97 -8.47
CA ALA A 33 0.47 -9.80 -9.51
C ALA A 33 -1.06 -9.74 -9.47
N CYS A 34 -1.69 -10.18 -8.37
CA CYS A 34 -3.15 -10.32 -8.34
C CYS A 34 -3.94 -9.04 -8.06
N LYS A 35 -3.36 -8.08 -7.33
CA LYS A 35 -4.04 -6.87 -6.79
C LYS A 35 -5.32 -7.14 -5.95
N GLN A 36 -5.50 -8.36 -5.45
CA GLN A 36 -6.69 -8.79 -4.72
C GLN A 36 -6.35 -9.49 -3.38
N GLY A 37 -5.11 -9.34 -2.89
CA GLY A 37 -4.64 -9.96 -1.64
C GLY A 37 -4.38 -11.47 -1.70
N VAL A 38 -4.58 -12.15 -2.83
CA VAL A 38 -4.44 -13.62 -2.93
C VAL A 38 -2.98 -14.09 -3.00
N CYS A 39 -2.17 -13.44 -3.84
CA CYS A 39 -0.81 -13.92 -4.11
C CYS A 39 0.22 -13.45 -3.08
N GLN A 40 -0.12 -12.49 -2.23
CA GLN A 40 0.73 -11.85 -1.23
C GLN A 40 2.08 -11.28 -1.74
N SER A 41 2.31 -11.21 -3.05
CA SER A 41 3.56 -10.68 -3.62
C SER A 41 3.79 -9.20 -3.30
N CYS A 42 2.71 -8.45 -3.05
CA CYS A 42 2.76 -7.04 -2.67
C CYS A 42 2.74 -6.79 -1.16
N LEU A 43 2.92 -7.83 -0.34
CA LEU A 43 2.91 -7.69 1.12
C LEU A 43 4.08 -6.80 1.58
N LEU A 44 3.76 -5.79 2.38
CA LEU A 44 4.71 -4.84 2.94
C LEU A 44 4.52 -4.75 4.45
N LYS A 45 5.60 -4.44 5.16
CA LYS A 45 5.56 -4.14 6.60
C LYS A 45 5.41 -2.63 6.80
N ALA A 46 4.36 -2.22 7.50
CA ALA A 46 4.25 -0.85 7.99
C ALA A 46 5.25 -0.64 9.14
N THR A 47 5.97 0.49 9.11
CA THR A 47 6.89 0.88 10.18
C THR A 47 6.22 1.78 11.21
N GLU A 48 5.21 2.54 10.80
CA GLU A 48 4.52 3.55 11.60
C GLU A 48 3.06 3.68 11.17
N GLY A 49 2.23 4.26 12.05
CA GLY A 49 0.81 4.51 11.80
C GLY A 49 -0.13 3.37 12.21
N GLU A 50 -1.43 3.65 12.18
CA GLU A 50 -2.47 2.66 12.45
C GLU A 50 -2.87 1.96 11.15
N ILE A 51 -2.77 0.63 11.14
CA ILE A 51 -3.10 -0.19 9.98
C ILE A 51 -4.44 -0.90 10.24
N PRO A 52 -5.42 -0.82 9.31
CA PRO A 52 -6.70 -1.51 9.46
C PRO A 52 -6.51 -3.00 9.76
N PRO A 53 -7.28 -3.60 10.69
CA PRO A 53 -7.13 -5.00 11.05
C PRO A 53 -7.20 -5.95 9.85
N ALA A 54 -8.09 -5.68 8.89
CA ALA A 54 -8.22 -6.49 7.67
C ALA A 54 -6.95 -6.53 6.80
N ALA A 55 -6.10 -5.49 6.87
CA ALA A 55 -4.84 -5.42 6.14
C ALA A 55 -3.68 -6.09 6.89
N GLN A 56 -3.93 -6.70 8.06
CA GLN A 56 -2.92 -7.38 8.87
C GLN A 56 -3.06 -8.92 8.86
N ILE A 57 -4.05 -9.45 8.13
CA ILE A 57 -4.41 -10.88 8.08
C ILE A 57 -3.65 -11.60 6.95
N GLY A 58 -2.40 -11.20 6.68
CA GLY A 58 -1.60 -11.71 5.56
C GLY A 58 -1.63 -13.22 5.41
#